data_AF-A0A384IQJ7-F1
#
_entry.id   AF-A0A384IQJ7-F1
#
_cell.length_a   1.000
_cell.length_b   1.000
_cell.length_c   1.000
_cell.angle_alpha   90.00
_cell.angle_beta   90.00
_cell.angle_gamma   90.00
#
_symmetry.space_group_name_H-M   'P 1'
#
loop_
_entity.id
_entity.type
_entity.pdbx_description
1 polymer ?
#
loop_
_entity_poly.entity_id
_entity_poly.type
_entity_poly.pdbx_seq_one_letter_code
_entity_poly.pdbx_strand_id
1 'polypeptide(L)'
;MFADLAFLLYLGHLISDYPLQSDHQAQHKAAPGLAGWRANLAHAMTHVVVCGLLLALGAAVLGWRLPLMSATAALVWIGGTHAVIDRRWPVAAWMRLARQKDWAAAGGAAHVDQTAHIAALVVAALCLSA
;
A
#
# COMPACT_ATOMS: atom_id res chain seq x y z
N MET A 1 -18.09 7.70 7.29
CA MET A 1 -16.62 7.85 7.24
C MET A 1 -15.93 6.96 6.21
N PHE A 2 -16.54 5.90 5.65
CA PHE A 2 -15.84 5.03 4.69
C PHE A 2 -15.16 5.77 3.54
N ALA A 3 -15.90 6.64 2.83
CA ALA A 3 -15.37 7.38 1.70
C ALA A 3 -14.17 8.26 2.09
N ASP A 4 -14.26 8.94 3.22
CA ASP A 4 -13.19 9.79 3.75
C ASP A 4 -11.95 8.97 4.13
N LEU A 5 -12.14 7.84 4.82
CA LEU A 5 -11.07 6.91 5.18
C LEU A 5 -10.40 6.35 3.93
N ALA A 6 -11.18 5.89 2.97
CA ALA A 6 -10.69 5.33 1.71
C ALA A 6 -9.88 6.39 0.93
N PHE A 7 -10.37 7.63 0.88
CA PHE A 7 -9.66 8.72 0.20
C PHE A 7 -8.35 9.09 0.89
N LEU A 8 -8.33 9.19 2.22
CA LEU A 8 -7.12 9.49 2.98
C LEU A 8 -6.07 8.38 2.86
N LEU A 9 -6.49 7.11 2.93
CA LEU A 9 -5.61 5.97 2.74
C LEU A 9 -5.08 5.91 1.29
N TYR A 10 -5.94 6.15 0.30
CA TYR A 10 -5.55 6.25 -1.10
C TYR A 10 -4.50 7.34 -1.33
N LEU A 11 -4.74 8.55 -0.82
CA LEU A 11 -3.77 9.65 -0.91
C LEU A 11 -2.46 9.30 -0.18
N GLY A 12 -2.54 8.68 0.99
CA GLY A 12 -1.36 8.24 1.74
C GLY A 12 -0.51 7.23 0.98
N HIS A 13 -1.15 6.31 0.27
CA HIS A 13 -0.48 5.38 -0.63
C HIS A 13 0.21 6.09 -1.79
N LEU A 14 -0.48 7.01 -2.49
CA LEU A 14 0.13 7.78 -3.58
C LEU A 14 1.35 8.59 -3.10
N ILE A 15 1.24 9.25 -1.93
CA ILE A 15 2.35 10.00 -1.33
C ILE A 15 3.53 9.06 -1.00
N SER A 16 3.24 7.85 -0.53
CA SER A 16 4.29 6.89 -0.17
C SER A 16 5.00 6.30 -1.38
N ASP A 17 4.28 6.05 -2.48
CA ASP A 17 4.82 5.40 -3.68
C ASP A 17 5.53 6.34 -4.65
N TYR A 18 5.03 7.57 -4.79
CA TYR A 18 5.56 8.50 -5.80
C TYR A 18 6.57 9.48 -5.21
N PRO A 19 6.20 10.43 -4.32
CA PRO A 19 7.15 11.41 -3.81
C PRO A 19 8.08 10.89 -2.70
N LEU A 20 7.68 9.87 -1.93
CA LEU A 20 8.47 9.40 -0.78
C LEU A 20 9.17 8.05 -0.99
N GLN A 21 8.98 7.40 -2.12
CA GLN A 21 9.77 6.23 -2.50
C GLN A 21 11.07 6.69 -3.17
N SER A 22 12.19 6.19 -2.67
CA SER A 22 13.50 6.40 -3.30
C SER A 22 13.77 5.41 -4.44
N ASP A 23 14.65 5.79 -5.37
CA ASP A 23 15.12 4.89 -6.44
C ASP A 23 15.71 3.59 -5.89
N HIS A 24 16.47 3.67 -4.79
CA HIS A 24 17.02 2.50 -4.12
C HIS A 24 15.91 1.54 -3.69
N GLN A 25 14.85 2.03 -3.04
CA GLN A 25 13.71 1.18 -2.66
C GLN A 25 13.03 0.59 -3.90
N ALA A 26 12.75 1.42 -4.92
CA ALA A 26 12.09 1.00 -6.15
C ALA A 26 12.84 -0.14 -6.87
N GLN A 27 14.16 -0.05 -6.94
CA GLN A 27 15.00 -1.02 -7.64
C GLN A 27 15.21 -2.31 -6.83
N HIS A 28 15.28 -2.22 -5.50
CA HIS A 28 15.73 -3.33 -4.66
C HIS A 28 14.60 -4.04 -3.88
N LYS A 29 13.41 -3.44 -3.72
CA LYS A 29 12.32 -4.02 -2.89
C LYS A 29 11.82 -5.41 -3.33
N ALA A 30 12.04 -5.78 -4.60
CA ALA A 30 11.73 -7.11 -5.12
C ALA A 30 12.92 -8.10 -5.13
N ALA A 31 14.14 -7.63 -4.84
CA ALA A 31 15.34 -8.47 -4.88
C ALA A 31 15.29 -9.58 -3.81
N PRO A 32 15.91 -10.75 -4.06
CA PRO A 32 15.96 -11.83 -3.08
C PRO A 32 16.84 -11.48 -1.87
N GLY A 33 16.67 -12.23 -0.78
CA GLY A 33 17.52 -12.14 0.40
C GLY A 33 17.26 -10.91 1.29
N LEU A 34 18.12 -10.77 2.30
CA LEU A 34 17.94 -9.79 3.37
C LEU A 34 17.96 -8.34 2.87
N ALA A 35 18.83 -8.02 1.91
CA ALA A 35 18.93 -6.66 1.36
C ALA A 35 17.62 -6.23 0.68
N GLY A 36 17.03 -7.08 -0.15
CA GLY A 36 15.75 -6.78 -0.79
C GLY A 36 14.60 -6.69 0.21
N TRP A 37 14.57 -7.55 1.23
CA TRP A 37 13.59 -7.43 2.31
C TRP A 37 13.74 -6.16 3.13
N ARG A 38 14.97 -5.70 3.40
CA ARG A 38 15.21 -4.42 4.08
C ARG A 38 14.70 -3.24 3.26
N ALA A 39 15.02 -3.20 1.96
CA ALA A 39 14.51 -2.16 1.07
C ALA A 39 12.97 -2.15 1.02
N ASN A 40 12.36 -3.34 0.97
CA ASN A 40 10.92 -3.52 0.95
C ASN A 40 10.25 -3.08 2.26
N LEU A 41 10.76 -3.54 3.40
CA LEU A 41 10.22 -3.17 4.72
C LEU A 41 10.38 -1.67 4.98
N ALA A 42 11.50 -1.07 4.58
CA ALA A 42 11.68 0.37 4.68
C ALA A 42 10.59 1.13 3.90
N HIS A 43 10.26 0.66 2.70
CA HIS A 43 9.21 1.26 1.88
C HIS A 43 7.80 1.00 2.45
N ALA A 44 7.49 -0.23 2.84
CA ALA A 44 6.22 -0.57 3.49
C ALA A 44 6.01 0.23 4.79
N MET A 45 7.07 0.53 5.54
CA MET A 45 6.99 1.41 6.71
C MET A 45 6.69 2.86 6.36
N THR A 46 7.12 3.37 5.20
CA THR A 46 6.68 4.68 4.70
C THR A 46 5.16 4.72 4.57
N HIS A 47 4.55 3.68 3.98
CA HIS A 47 3.08 3.57 3.88
C HIS A 47 2.40 3.59 5.24
N VAL A 48 2.90 2.80 6.19
CA VAL A 48 2.37 2.74 7.57
C VAL A 48 2.41 4.12 8.23
N VAL A 49 3.54 4.82 8.13
CA VAL A 49 3.70 6.14 8.75
C VAL A 49 2.79 7.17 8.10
N VAL A 50 2.82 7.29 6.77
CA VAL A 50 2.03 8.31 6.05
C VAL A 50 0.53 8.07 6.21
N CYS A 51 0.06 6.83 6.05
CA CYS A 51 -1.35 6.49 6.26
C CYS A 51 -1.77 6.74 7.72
N GLY A 52 -0.94 6.36 8.69
CA GLY A 52 -1.20 6.61 10.11
C GLY A 52 -1.33 8.10 10.43
N LEU A 53 -0.46 8.94 9.86
CA LEU A 53 -0.52 10.40 10.01
C LEU A 53 -1.80 10.98 9.39
N LEU A 54 -2.19 10.53 8.19
CA LEU A 54 -3.43 11.00 7.55
C LEU A 54 -4.68 10.55 8.30
N LEU A 55 -4.70 9.33 8.84
CA LEU A 55 -5.79 8.86 9.70
C LEU A 55 -5.87 9.69 10.99
N ALA A 56 -4.73 9.99 11.62
CA ALA A 56 -4.69 10.83 12.82
C ALA A 56 -5.16 12.26 12.53
N LEU A 57 -4.74 12.84 11.40
CA LEU A 57 -5.20 14.15 10.95
C LEU A 57 -6.71 14.16 10.67
N GLY A 58 -7.21 13.14 9.96
CA GLY A 58 -8.64 12.97 9.70
C GLY A 58 -9.44 12.87 11.01
N ALA A 59 -8.96 12.09 11.97
CA ALA A 59 -9.60 11.99 13.29
C ALA A 59 -9.61 13.33 14.04
N ALA A 60 -8.51 14.09 14.00
CA ALA A 60 -8.40 15.38 14.68
C ALA A 60 -9.28 16.48 14.03
N VAL A 61 -9.33 16.55 12.70
CA VAL A 61 -10.04 17.61 11.96
C VAL A 61 -11.53 17.29 11.79
N LEU A 62 -11.88 16.04 11.53
CA LEU A 62 -13.25 15.61 11.25
C LEU A 62 -13.97 15.03 12.47
N GLY A 63 -13.28 14.96 13.63
CA GLY A 63 -13.85 14.54 14.90
C GLY A 63 -14.13 13.04 15.03
N TRP A 64 -13.48 12.20 14.22
CA TRP A 64 -13.66 10.75 14.31
C TRP A 64 -13.06 10.17 15.58
N ARG A 65 -13.69 9.10 16.07
CA ARG A 65 -13.12 8.25 17.12
C ARG A 65 -12.73 6.92 16.50
N LEU A 66 -11.47 6.79 16.12
CA LEU A 66 -10.91 5.53 15.65
C LEU A 66 -10.36 4.75 16.85
N PRO A 67 -10.89 3.56 17.17
CA PRO A 67 -10.32 2.73 18.22
C PRO A 67 -8.86 2.40 17.90
N LEU A 68 -7.97 2.56 18.89
CA LEU A 68 -6.53 2.34 18.69
C LEU A 68 -6.22 0.95 18.11
N MET A 69 -6.93 -0.08 18.57
CA MET A 69 -6.76 -1.45 18.09
C MET A 69 -7.16 -1.61 16.62
N SER A 70 -8.30 -1.05 16.21
CA SER A 70 -8.76 -1.09 14.82
C SER A 70 -7.82 -0.29 13.90
N ALA A 71 -7.37 0.89 14.34
CA ALA A 71 -6.38 1.68 13.61
C ALA A 71 -5.06 0.93 13.45
N THR A 72 -4.58 0.29 14.52
CA THR A 72 -3.34 -0.50 14.50
C THR A 72 -3.48 -1.71 13.57
N ALA A 73 -4.60 -2.43 13.63
CA ALA A 73 -4.86 -3.57 12.76
C ALA A 73 -4.91 -3.14 11.27
N ALA A 74 -5.53 -2.00 10.96
CA ALA A 74 -5.54 -1.45 9.62
C ALA A 74 -4.12 -1.10 9.14
N LEU A 75 -3.28 -0.47 9.97
CA LEU A 75 -1.90 -0.15 9.62
C LEU A 75 -1.03 -1.40 9.41
N VAL A 76 -1.20 -2.44 10.25
CA VAL A 76 -0.54 -3.74 10.07
C VAL A 76 -0.97 -4.39 8.75
N TRP A 77 -2.26 -4.34 8.42
CA TRP A 77 -2.77 -4.83 7.15
C TRP A 77 -2.15 -4.08 5.96
N ILE A 78 -2.09 -2.74 6.01
CA ILE A 78 -1.49 -1.91 4.96
C ILE A 78 -0.01 -2.26 4.78
N GLY A 79 0.78 -2.24 5.85
CA GLY A 79 2.21 -2.55 5.77
C GLY A 79 2.48 -3.99 5.30
N GLY A 80 1.70 -4.96 5.80
CA GLY A 80 1.84 -6.36 5.44
C GLY A 80 1.49 -6.65 3.98
N THR A 81 0.37 -6.10 3.49
CA THR A 81 -0.03 -6.25 2.09
C THR A 81 0.96 -5.58 1.14
N HIS A 82 1.46 -4.37 1.47
CA HIS A 82 2.49 -3.71 0.68
C HIS A 82 3.76 -4.56 0.60
N ALA A 83 4.26 -5.02 1.76
CA ALA A 83 5.44 -5.86 1.82
C ALA A 83 5.32 -7.16 1.00
N VAL A 84 4.11 -7.70 0.81
CA VAL A 84 3.89 -8.89 -0.04
C VAL A 84 3.75 -8.52 -1.53
N ILE A 85 2.90 -7.54 -1.86
CA ILE A 85 2.62 -7.13 -3.24
C ILE A 85 3.89 -6.60 -3.91
N ASP A 86 4.68 -5.79 -3.19
CA ASP A 86 5.93 -5.18 -3.68
C ASP A 86 7.04 -6.18 -3.99
N ARG A 87 6.85 -7.45 -3.64
CA ARG A 87 7.72 -8.54 -4.09
C ARG A 87 7.54 -8.84 -5.58
N ARG A 88 6.57 -8.20 -6.24
CA ARG A 88 6.24 -8.25 -7.68
C ARG A 88 5.84 -9.62 -8.23
N TRP A 89 6.19 -10.72 -7.57
CA TRP A 89 5.76 -12.05 -7.96
C TRP A 89 4.23 -12.22 -7.91
N PRO A 90 3.45 -11.61 -6.97
CA PRO A 90 1.99 -11.73 -7.00
C PRO A 90 1.40 -11.05 -8.23
N VAL A 91 1.84 -9.83 -8.52
CA VAL A 91 1.44 -9.05 -9.70
C VAL A 91 1.80 -9.79 -10.98
N ALA A 92 3.04 -10.30 -11.08
CA ALA A 92 3.48 -11.07 -12.23
C ALA A 92 2.69 -12.38 -12.39
N ALA A 93 2.35 -13.06 -11.30
CA ALA A 93 1.51 -14.26 -11.34
C ALA A 93 0.10 -13.95 -11.83
N TRP A 94 -0.51 -12.87 -11.33
CA TRP A 94 -1.81 -12.39 -11.78
C TRP A 94 -1.79 -12.07 -13.28
N MET A 95 -0.83 -11.28 -13.74
CA MET A 95 -0.75 -10.90 -15.15
C MET A 95 -0.53 -12.10 -16.08
N ARG A 96 0.18 -13.14 -15.62
CA ARG A 96 0.28 -14.42 -16.35
C ARG A 96 -1.08 -15.12 -16.46
N LEU A 97 -1.82 -15.21 -15.35
CA LEU A 97 -3.17 -15.81 -15.31
C LEU A 97 -4.16 -15.04 -16.20
N ALA A 98 -4.11 -13.71 -16.17
CA ALA A 98 -4.93 -12.82 -16.98
C ALA A 98 -4.50 -12.75 -18.45
N ARG A 99 -3.43 -13.45 -18.85
CA ARG A 99 -2.85 -13.44 -20.21
C ARG A 99 -2.44 -12.04 -20.70
N GLN A 100 -1.94 -11.21 -19.80
CA GLN A 100 -1.57 -9.81 -20.05
C GLN A 100 -0.07 -9.60 -20.36
N LYS A 101 0.55 -10.51 -21.13
CA LYS A 101 2.01 -10.51 -21.33
C LYS A 101 2.53 -9.24 -22.02
N ASP A 102 1.91 -8.84 -23.13
CA ASP A 102 2.36 -7.68 -23.90
C ASP A 102 2.11 -6.37 -23.14
N TRP A 103 1.00 -6.29 -22.42
CA TRP A 103 0.72 -5.16 -21.54
C TRP A 103 1.72 -5.06 -20.39
N ALA A 104 2.10 -6.19 -19.78
CA ALA A 104 3.15 -6.21 -18.76
C ALA A 104 4.48 -5.68 -19.30
N ALA A 105 4.87 -6.08 -20.53
CA ALA A 105 6.08 -5.60 -21.20
C ALA A 105 6.02 -4.10 -21.54
N ALA A 106 4.82 -3.55 -21.78
CA ALA A 106 4.58 -2.14 -22.05
C ALA A 106 4.38 -1.28 -20.76
N GLY A 107 4.77 -1.77 -19.58
CA GLY A 107 4.68 -1.02 -18.32
C GLY A 107 3.36 -1.18 -17.55
N GLY A 108 2.46 -2.06 -18.01
CA GLY A 108 1.18 -2.33 -17.36
C GLY A 108 1.28 -2.88 -15.93
N ALA A 109 2.43 -3.49 -15.57
CA ALA A 109 2.63 -4.07 -14.24
C ALA A 109 2.45 -3.04 -13.12
N ALA A 110 2.88 -1.79 -13.32
CA ALA A 110 2.68 -0.72 -12.34
C ALA A 110 1.19 -0.46 -12.06
N HIS A 111 0.33 -0.54 -13.08
CA HIS A 111 -1.09 -0.28 -12.91
C HIS A 111 -1.79 -1.40 -12.12
N VAL A 112 -1.40 -2.65 -12.37
CA VAL A 112 -1.90 -3.81 -11.61
C VAL A 112 -1.41 -3.77 -10.16
N ASP A 113 -0.15 -3.40 -9.95
CA ASP A 113 0.46 -3.22 -8.63
C ASP A 113 -0.30 -2.17 -7.81
N GLN A 114 -0.45 -0.95 -8.34
CA GLN A 114 -1.22 0.12 -7.71
C GLN A 114 -2.66 -0.32 -7.40
N THR A 115 -3.32 -0.98 -8.35
CA THR A 115 -4.69 -1.46 -8.15
C THR A 115 -4.79 -2.48 -7.01
N ALA A 116 -3.81 -3.38 -6.89
CA ALA A 116 -3.76 -4.36 -5.82
C ALA A 116 -3.60 -3.69 -4.44
N HIS A 117 -2.72 -2.69 -4.33
CA HIS A 117 -2.57 -1.91 -3.10
C HIS A 117 -3.85 -1.15 -2.78
N ILE A 118 -4.45 -0.44 -3.74
CA ILE A 118 -5.71 0.30 -3.54
C ILE A 118 -6.83 -0.63 -3.06
N ALA A 119 -6.94 -1.84 -3.63
CA ALA A 119 -7.91 -2.83 -3.16
C ALA A 119 -7.67 -3.20 -1.67
N ALA A 120 -6.41 -3.38 -1.26
CA ALA A 120 -6.07 -3.62 0.14
C ALA A 120 -6.43 -2.42 1.05
N LEU A 121 -6.23 -1.19 0.58
CA LEU A 121 -6.62 0.02 1.31
C LEU A 121 -8.14 0.12 1.48
N VAL A 122 -8.91 -0.23 0.45
CA VAL A 122 -10.38 -0.26 0.53
C VAL A 122 -10.85 -1.28 1.56
N VAL A 123 -10.23 -2.46 1.64
CA VAL A 123 -10.52 -3.44 2.69
C VAL A 123 -10.25 -2.85 4.08
N ALA A 124 -9.11 -2.17 4.27
CA ALA A 124 -8.80 -1.50 5.53
C ALA A 124 -9.84 -0.43 5.89
N ALA A 125 -10.24 0.41 4.92
CA ALA A 125 -11.25 1.44 5.11
C ALA A 125 -12.63 0.86 5.47
N LEU A 126 -13.03 -0.26 4.83
CA LEU A 126 -14.27 -0.97 5.18
C LEU A 126 -14.22 -1.45 6.63
N CYS A 127 -13.14 -2.13 7.03
CA CYS A 127 -12.97 -2.63 8.40
C CYS A 127 -12.93 -1.52 9.45
N LEU A 128 -12.35 -0.35 9.12
CA LEU A 128 -12.35 0.81 10.03
C LEU A 128 -13.71 1.50 10.12
N SER A 129 -14.56 1.33 9.11
CA SER A 129 -15.89 1.95 9.04
C SER A 129 -17.03 1.12 9.62
N ALA A 130 -16.78 -0.16 9.91
CA ALA A 130 -17.70 -1.11 10.51
C ALA A 130 -17.71 -0.98 12.04
#